data_AF-A0A2G1ZYE1-F1
#
_entry.id   AF-A0A2G1ZYE1-F1
#
_cell.length_a   1.000
_cell.length_b   1.000
_cell.length_c   1.000
_cell.angle_alpha   90.00
_cell.angle_beta   90.00
_cell.angle_gamma   90.00
#
_symmetry.space_group_name_H-M   'P 1'
#
loop_
_entity.id
_entity.type
_entity.pdbx_description
1 polymer ?
#
loop_
_entity_poly.entity_id
_entity_poly.type
_entity_poly.pdbx_seq_one_letter_code
_entity_poly.pdbx_strand_id
1 'polypeptide(L)'
;MEQKTEIKRILTSLQAASPSGFAIAFHIRFTTPDFLFQTYPKAWIDRYSEQGMVMKDPIVRWGFGQTGAIRWSKLEQDDEFGVIAQSRDFDMNYGIASAIEDGGSRSVAGFARSDREFTDAEIATLGESLAELHALTANKDGMSDALRDYLQEMSVKFTHPSA
;
A
#
# COMPACT_ATOMS: atom_id res chain seq x y z
N MET A 1 0.12 9.26 22.24
CA MET A 1 -0.47 7.92 22.51
C MET A 1 -1.68 7.68 21.63
N GLU A 2 -2.62 8.63 21.57
CA GLU A 2 -3.84 8.55 20.74
C GLU A 2 -3.57 8.31 19.24
N GLN A 3 -2.68 9.10 18.62
CA GLN A 3 -2.30 8.93 17.21
C GLN A 3 -1.73 7.53 16.87
N LYS A 4 -0.93 6.94 17.77
CA LYS A 4 -0.36 5.59 17.57
C LYS A 4 -1.47 4.53 17.56
N THR A 5 -2.40 4.64 18.51
CA THR A 5 -3.57 3.76 18.59
C THR A 5 -4.42 3.86 17.34
N GLU A 6 -4.62 5.08 16.84
CA GLU A 6 -5.44 5.33 15.65
C GLU A 6 -4.82 4.73 14.38
N ILE A 7 -3.53 4.97 14.15
CA ILE A 7 -2.78 4.37 13.03
C ILE A 7 -2.89 2.84 13.07
N LYS A 8 -2.70 2.23 14.24
CA LYS A 8 -2.81 0.77 14.41
C LYS A 8 -4.22 0.27 14.12
N ARG A 9 -5.25 0.99 14.56
CA ARG A 9 -6.67 0.67 14.33
C ARG A 9 -6.96 0.65 12.83
N ILE A 10 -6.56 1.70 12.11
CA ILE A 10 -6.81 1.81 10.66
C ILE A 10 -6.06 0.71 9.90
N LEU A 11 -4.77 0.49 10.18
CA LEU A 11 -3.98 -0.58 9.55
C LEU A 11 -4.60 -1.97 9.77
N THR A 12 -5.14 -2.22 10.97
CA THR A 12 -5.85 -3.48 11.28
C THR A 12 -7.12 -3.62 10.43
N SER A 13 -7.87 -2.53 10.25
CA SER A 13 -9.06 -2.52 9.40
C SER A 13 -8.71 -2.75 7.92
N LEU A 14 -7.63 -2.13 7.43
CA LEU A 14 -7.13 -2.33 6.07
C LEU A 14 -6.70 -3.78 5.84
N GLN A 15 -6.07 -4.42 6.82
CA GLN A 15 -5.70 -5.82 6.76
C GLN A 15 -6.95 -6.72 6.69
N ALA A 16 -7.97 -6.46 7.51
CA ALA A 16 -9.21 -7.21 7.46
C ALA A 16 -9.97 -7.04 6.13
N ALA A 17 -9.90 -5.85 5.53
CA ALA A 17 -10.51 -5.56 4.23
C ALA A 17 -9.71 -6.13 3.04
N SER A 18 -8.44 -6.50 3.25
CA SER A 18 -7.53 -6.98 2.21
C SER A 18 -6.99 -8.37 2.56
N PRO A 19 -7.78 -9.45 2.37
CA PRO A 19 -7.40 -10.80 2.78
C PRO A 19 -6.08 -11.34 2.21
N SER A 20 -5.68 -10.86 1.03
CA SER A 20 -4.40 -11.24 0.40
C SER A 20 -3.29 -10.23 0.69
N GLY A 21 -3.52 -9.32 1.63
CA GLY A 21 -2.58 -8.31 2.07
C GLY A 21 -2.69 -6.99 1.30
N PHE A 22 -1.82 -6.06 1.68
CA PHE A 22 -1.66 -4.74 1.09
C PHE A 22 -0.20 -4.32 1.08
N ALA A 23 0.13 -3.30 0.28
CA ALA A 23 1.37 -2.54 0.38
C ALA A 23 1.03 -1.05 0.36
N ILE A 24 1.56 -0.27 1.30
CA ILE A 24 1.36 1.18 1.37
C ILE A 24 2.71 1.86 1.53
N ALA A 25 3.08 2.65 0.54
CA ALA A 25 4.25 3.51 0.51
C ALA A 25 3.83 4.95 0.86
N PHE A 26 4.24 5.44 2.03
CA PHE A 26 3.90 6.77 2.51
C PHE A 26 4.95 7.82 2.14
N HIS A 27 4.48 9.01 1.78
CA HIS A 27 5.30 10.22 1.57
C HIS A 27 6.51 9.98 0.67
N ILE A 28 6.26 9.43 -0.51
CA ILE A 28 7.29 9.08 -1.48
C ILE A 28 7.99 10.35 -1.96
N ARG A 29 9.32 10.36 -1.83
CA ARG A 29 10.20 11.41 -2.35
C ARG A 29 11.14 10.80 -3.36
N PHE A 30 11.10 11.29 -4.59
CA PHE A 30 11.75 10.67 -5.75
C PHE A 30 11.29 9.22 -5.94
N THR A 31 12.04 8.26 -5.39
CA THR A 31 11.76 6.82 -5.49
C THR A 31 11.65 6.13 -4.14
N THR A 32 11.79 6.85 -3.03
CA THR A 32 11.89 6.26 -1.69
C THR A 32 10.73 6.74 -0.81
N PRO A 33 9.94 5.82 -0.23
CA PRO A 33 8.94 6.18 0.77
C PRO A 33 9.59 6.50 2.12
N ASP A 34 8.98 7.41 2.89
CA ASP A 34 9.36 7.62 4.29
C ASP A 34 9.00 6.37 5.13
N PHE A 35 7.87 5.71 4.81
CA PHE A 35 7.45 4.46 5.46
C PHE A 35 6.82 3.50 4.45
N LEU A 36 7.14 2.20 4.58
CA LEU A 36 6.53 1.13 3.80
C LEU A 36 5.83 0.13 4.72
N PHE A 37 4.52 -0.04 4.56
CA PHE A 37 3.76 -1.08 5.27
C PHE A 37 3.31 -2.11 4.26
N GLN A 38 3.77 -3.35 4.40
CA GLN A 38 3.44 -4.42 3.48
C GLN A 38 2.96 -5.64 4.26
N THR A 39 1.91 -6.30 3.79
CA THR A 39 1.34 -7.54 4.37
C THR A 39 1.11 -8.61 3.31
N TYR A 40 1.56 -8.36 2.08
CA TYR A 40 1.53 -9.37 1.03
C TYR A 40 2.27 -10.65 1.44
N PRO A 41 1.92 -11.81 0.87
CA PRO A 41 2.61 -13.06 1.17
C PRO A 41 4.12 -12.92 0.96
N LYS A 42 4.92 -13.38 1.93
CA LYS A 42 6.38 -13.23 1.90
C LYS A 42 7.00 -13.72 0.58
N ALA A 43 6.51 -14.86 0.08
CA ALA A 43 7.00 -15.44 -1.17
C ALA A 43 6.75 -14.54 -2.41
N TRP A 44 5.67 -13.73 -2.39
CA TRP A 44 5.46 -12.69 -3.40
C TRP A 44 6.45 -11.53 -3.22
N ILE A 45 6.65 -11.06 -1.99
CA ILE A 45 7.60 -9.97 -1.69
C ILE A 45 9.02 -10.33 -2.17
N ASP A 46 9.46 -11.55 -1.88
CA ASP A 46 10.78 -12.06 -2.26
C ASP A 46 10.91 -12.08 -3.79
N ARG A 47 9.93 -12.68 -4.50
CA ARG A 47 9.92 -12.73 -5.97
C ARG A 47 9.89 -11.33 -6.60
N TYR A 48 9.04 -10.45 -6.08
CA TYR A 48 8.90 -9.07 -6.56
C TYR A 48 10.22 -8.30 -6.46
N SER A 49 10.93 -8.50 -5.35
CA SER A 49 12.21 -7.85 -5.07
C SER A 49 13.34 -8.43 -5.93
N GLU A 50 13.46 -9.76 -5.99
CA GLU A 50 14.49 -10.46 -6.79
C GLU A 50 14.44 -10.09 -8.28
N GLN A 51 13.23 -9.90 -8.82
CA GLN A 51 13.05 -9.55 -10.23
C GLN A 51 13.04 -8.04 -10.50
N GLY A 52 13.19 -7.20 -9.46
CA GLY A 52 13.17 -5.75 -9.58
C GLY A 52 11.86 -5.23 -10.21
N MET A 53 10.72 -5.78 -9.78
CA MET A 53 9.42 -5.51 -10.43
C MET A 53 8.91 -4.08 -10.23
N VAL A 54 9.40 -3.34 -9.24
CA VAL A 54 8.92 -1.98 -8.92
C VAL A 54 8.89 -1.02 -10.11
N MET A 55 9.88 -1.10 -11.01
CA MET A 55 9.95 -0.23 -12.19
C MET A 55 9.03 -0.69 -13.34
N LYS A 56 8.55 -1.92 -13.26
CA LYS A 56 7.72 -2.60 -14.26
C LYS A 56 6.27 -2.68 -13.84
N ASP A 57 5.98 -2.43 -12.56
CA ASP A 57 4.67 -2.60 -11.96
C ASP A 57 3.69 -1.50 -12.40
N PRO A 58 2.58 -1.88 -13.08
CA PRO A 58 1.56 -0.92 -13.49
C PRO A 58 0.83 -0.26 -12.32
N ILE A 59 0.74 -0.90 -11.14
CA ILE A 59 0.15 -0.34 -9.92
C ILE A 59 1.01 0.83 -9.44
N VAL A 60 2.33 0.63 -9.40
CA VAL A 60 3.31 1.67 -9.01
C VAL A 60 3.27 2.80 -10.03
N ARG A 61 3.36 2.48 -11.33
CA ARG A 61 3.31 3.47 -12.42
C ARG A 61 2.05 4.34 -12.34
N TRP A 62 0.88 3.73 -12.16
CA TRP A 62 -0.38 4.45 -12.01
C TRP A 62 -0.36 5.34 -10.77
N GLY A 63 0.12 4.82 -9.63
CA GLY A 63 0.17 5.53 -8.37
C GLY A 63 1.10 6.75 -8.35
N PHE A 64 2.09 6.81 -9.24
CA PHE A 64 2.92 8.01 -9.44
C PHE A 64 2.30 9.05 -10.38
N GLY A 65 1.41 8.63 -11.30
CA GLY A 65 0.82 9.50 -12.32
C GLY A 65 -0.57 10.01 -11.99
N GLN A 66 -1.32 9.35 -11.11
CA GLN A 66 -2.74 9.57 -10.87
C GLN A 66 -3.07 9.67 -9.38
N THR A 67 -4.27 10.14 -9.03
CA THR A 67 -4.83 10.12 -7.67
C THR A 67 -6.21 9.45 -7.68
N GLY A 68 -6.69 9.03 -6.52
CA GLY A 68 -7.92 8.25 -6.37
C GLY A 68 -7.64 6.76 -6.30
N ALA A 69 -8.51 5.92 -6.86
CA ALA A 69 -8.33 4.47 -6.88
C ALA A 69 -8.76 3.84 -8.21
N ILE A 70 -8.11 2.74 -8.57
CA ILE A 70 -8.40 1.96 -9.79
C ILE A 70 -8.26 0.46 -9.50
N ARG A 71 -9.12 -0.36 -10.11
CA ARG A 71 -9.03 -1.82 -10.02
C ARG A 71 -7.88 -2.35 -10.87
N TRP A 72 -7.22 -3.41 -10.41
CA TRP A 72 -6.15 -4.08 -11.15
C TRP A 72 -6.61 -4.61 -12.51
N SER A 73 -7.86 -5.06 -12.63
CA SER A 73 -8.46 -5.47 -13.90
C SER A 73 -8.50 -4.36 -14.96
N LYS A 74 -8.38 -3.08 -14.57
CA LYS A 74 -8.22 -1.95 -15.49
C LYS A 74 -6.75 -1.63 -15.82
N LEU A 75 -5.81 -2.16 -15.05
CA LEU A 75 -4.37 -1.99 -15.23
C LEU A 75 -3.72 -3.17 -15.98
N GLU A 76 -4.41 -4.30 -16.12
CA GLU A 76 -3.89 -5.49 -16.82
C GLU A 76 -3.44 -5.22 -18.26
N GLN A 77 -4.10 -4.29 -18.96
CA GLN A 77 -3.71 -3.87 -20.30
C GLN A 77 -2.33 -3.20 -20.34
N ASP A 78 -1.87 -2.66 -19.21
CA ASP A 78 -0.59 -1.98 -19.06
C ASP A 78 0.46 -2.88 -18.37
N ASP A 79 0.11 -4.15 -18.06
CA ASP A 79 0.93 -5.13 -17.35
C ASP A 79 1.89 -5.89 -18.28
N GLU A 80 2.71 -5.15 -19.03
CA GLU A 80 3.63 -5.69 -20.05
C GLU A 80 4.60 -6.75 -19.50
N PHE A 81 4.91 -6.68 -18.20
CA PHE A 81 5.84 -7.58 -17.52
C PHE A 81 5.15 -8.63 -16.64
N GLY A 82 3.81 -8.68 -16.67
CA GLY A 82 3.02 -9.68 -15.97
C GLY A 82 3.14 -9.60 -14.45
N VAL A 83 3.30 -8.43 -13.86
CA VAL A 83 3.37 -8.25 -12.40
C VAL A 83 2.02 -8.59 -11.75
N ILE A 84 0.92 -8.06 -12.27
CA ILE A 84 -0.43 -8.41 -11.80
C ILE A 84 -0.74 -9.87 -12.15
N ALA A 85 -0.30 -10.35 -13.32
CA ALA A 85 -0.49 -11.74 -13.70
C ALA A 85 0.20 -12.72 -12.73
N GLN A 86 1.46 -12.45 -12.35
CA GLN A 86 2.25 -13.30 -11.46
C GLN A 86 1.80 -13.24 -10.00
N SER A 87 1.18 -12.14 -9.55
CA SER A 87 0.71 -12.03 -8.16
C SER A 87 -0.42 -13.03 -7.85
N ARG A 88 -1.16 -13.47 -8.86
CA ARG A 88 -2.24 -14.47 -8.76
C ARG A 88 -1.78 -15.82 -8.23
N ASP A 89 -0.53 -16.20 -8.52
CA ASP A 89 0.07 -17.43 -7.98
C ASP A 89 0.24 -17.39 -6.44
N PHE A 90 0.00 -16.22 -5.83
CA PHE A 90 0.09 -15.96 -4.40
C PHE A 90 -1.25 -15.51 -3.80
N ASP A 91 -2.37 -15.94 -4.38
CA ASP A 91 -3.73 -15.59 -3.96
C ASP A 91 -4.07 -14.09 -4.05
N MET A 92 -3.26 -13.29 -4.74
CA MET A 92 -3.54 -11.86 -4.99
C MET A 92 -4.31 -11.69 -6.31
N ASN A 93 -5.50 -12.30 -6.37
CA ASN A 93 -6.27 -12.42 -7.62
C ASN A 93 -6.93 -11.13 -8.09
N TYR A 94 -7.39 -10.34 -7.12
CA TYR A 94 -8.07 -9.07 -7.32
C TYR A 94 -7.43 -8.00 -6.45
N GLY A 95 -7.43 -6.77 -6.92
CA GLY A 95 -6.88 -5.68 -6.15
C GLY A 95 -7.24 -4.31 -6.67
N ILE A 96 -6.87 -3.31 -5.89
CA ILE A 96 -6.91 -1.91 -6.32
C ILE A 96 -5.54 -1.27 -6.14
N ALA A 97 -5.20 -0.35 -7.03
CA ALA A 97 -4.21 0.69 -6.77
C ALA A 97 -4.95 1.91 -6.22
N SER A 98 -4.37 2.58 -5.23
CA SER A 98 -4.89 3.82 -4.66
C SER A 98 -3.74 4.80 -4.43
N ALA A 99 -3.96 6.06 -4.72
CA ALA A 99 -2.96 7.10 -4.59
C ALA A 99 -3.57 8.40 -4.08
N ILE A 100 -2.87 9.05 -3.16
CA ILE A 100 -3.23 10.36 -2.64
C ILE A 100 -2.03 11.30 -2.77
N GLU A 101 -2.32 12.54 -3.12
CA GLU A 101 -1.37 13.64 -3.09
C GLU A 101 -1.98 14.78 -2.28
N ASP A 102 -1.28 15.22 -1.23
CA ASP A 102 -1.66 16.36 -0.42
C ASP A 102 -0.43 17.20 -0.05
N GLY A 103 -0.46 18.50 -0.35
CA GLY A 103 0.59 19.46 -0.03
C GLY A 103 1.97 19.08 -0.59
N GLY A 104 2.03 18.49 -1.80
CA GLY A 104 3.27 18.04 -2.43
C GLY A 104 3.85 16.73 -1.87
N SER A 105 3.12 16.06 -0.98
CA SER A 105 3.45 14.72 -0.49
C SER A 105 2.55 13.68 -1.13
N ARG A 106 3.12 12.57 -1.59
CA ARG A 106 2.39 11.50 -2.28
C ARG A 106 2.49 10.18 -1.54
N SER A 107 1.39 9.46 -1.41
CA SER A 107 1.37 8.08 -0.94
C SER A 107 0.65 7.18 -1.92
N VAL A 108 1.14 5.96 -2.07
CA VAL A 108 0.60 4.94 -2.98
C VAL A 108 0.31 3.67 -2.21
N ALA A 109 -0.82 3.04 -2.50
CA ALA A 109 -1.24 1.80 -1.90
C ALA A 109 -1.70 0.79 -2.95
N GLY A 110 -1.40 -0.48 -2.72
CA GLY A 110 -2.03 -1.62 -3.34
C GLY A 110 -2.79 -2.42 -2.28
N PHE A 111 -4.05 -2.76 -2.53
CA PHE A 111 -4.86 -3.64 -1.67
C PHE A 111 -5.28 -4.87 -2.46
N ALA A 112 -5.11 -6.07 -1.90
CA ALA A 112 -5.34 -7.31 -2.60
C ALA A 112 -6.29 -8.24 -1.85
N ARG A 113 -7.03 -9.04 -2.62
CA ARG A 113 -7.93 -10.08 -2.15
C ARG A 113 -8.00 -11.25 -3.13
N SER A 114 -8.37 -12.43 -2.65
CA SER A 114 -8.31 -13.67 -3.42
C SER A 114 -9.62 -14.05 -4.10
N ASP A 115 -10.75 -13.56 -3.59
CA ASP A 115 -12.07 -14.14 -3.82
C ASP A 115 -12.92 -13.40 -4.88
N ARG A 116 -12.86 -12.07 -4.93
CA ARG A 116 -13.66 -11.24 -5.86
C ARG A 116 -13.09 -9.84 -6.04
N GLU A 117 -13.62 -9.09 -7.00
CA GLU A 117 -13.38 -7.64 -7.12
C GLU A 117 -13.86 -6.86 -5.89
N PHE A 118 -13.16 -5.76 -5.59
CA PHE A 118 -13.63 -4.78 -4.61
C PHE A 118 -14.85 -4.03 -5.15
N THR A 119 -15.85 -3.82 -4.31
CA THR A 119 -17.02 -2.99 -4.61
C THR A 119 -16.67 -1.50 -4.53
N ASP A 120 -17.43 -0.63 -5.20
CA ASP A 120 -17.14 0.82 -5.15
C ASP A 120 -17.22 1.38 -3.72
N ALA A 121 -18.10 0.83 -2.88
CA ALA A 121 -18.19 1.20 -1.47
C ALA A 121 -16.92 0.79 -0.68
N GLU A 122 -16.41 -0.42 -0.88
CA GLU A 122 -15.15 -0.86 -0.26
C GLU A 122 -13.97 0.01 -0.74
N ILE A 123 -13.93 0.35 -2.03
CA ILE A 123 -12.89 1.22 -2.60
C ILE A 123 -12.92 2.61 -1.95
N ALA A 124 -14.11 3.18 -1.75
CA ALA A 124 -14.28 4.46 -1.07
C ALA A 124 -13.74 4.40 0.37
N THR A 125 -14.11 3.37 1.14
CA THR A 125 -13.61 3.19 2.53
C THR A 125 -12.09 2.99 2.59
N LEU A 126 -11.50 2.22 1.65
CA LEU A 126 -10.06 2.05 1.56
C LEU A 126 -9.36 3.38 1.23
N GLY A 127 -9.94 4.19 0.34
CA GLY A 127 -9.43 5.52 -0.01
C GLY A 127 -9.46 6.49 1.16
N GLU A 128 -10.57 6.53 1.91
CA GLU A 128 -10.71 7.34 3.13
C GLU A 128 -9.68 6.93 4.20
N SER A 129 -9.52 5.62 4.42
CA SER A 129 -8.54 5.08 5.37
C SER A 129 -7.09 5.43 4.96
N LEU A 130 -6.79 5.39 3.66
CA LEU A 130 -5.48 5.80 3.15
C LEU A 130 -5.23 7.29 3.35
N ALA A 131 -6.24 8.13 3.10
CA ALA A 131 -6.15 9.57 3.29
C ALA A 131 -5.92 9.93 4.76
N GLU A 132 -6.63 9.27 5.67
CA GLU A 132 -6.46 9.42 7.10
C GLU A 132 -5.06 9.00 7.54
N LEU A 133 -4.57 7.83 7.10
CA LEU A 133 -3.21 7.40 7.40
C LEU A 133 -2.16 8.34 6.82
N HIS A 134 -2.35 8.86 5.60
CA HIS A 134 -1.44 9.86 5.01
C HIS A 134 -1.36 11.09 5.91
N ALA A 135 -2.49 11.64 6.37
CA ALA A 135 -2.50 12.79 7.26
C ALA A 135 -1.84 12.48 8.62
N LEU A 136 -2.16 11.33 9.22
CA LEU A 136 -1.61 10.90 10.51
C LEU A 136 -0.10 10.61 10.46
N THR A 137 0.43 10.27 9.28
CA THR A 137 1.86 10.00 9.07
C THR A 137 2.63 11.19 8.48
N ALA A 138 1.91 12.26 8.09
CA ALA A 138 2.52 13.46 7.54
C ALA A 138 3.34 14.21 8.59
N ASN A 139 4.52 14.69 8.19
CA ASN A 139 5.44 15.44 9.03
C ASN A 139 5.17 16.96 9.01
N LYS A 140 3.93 17.40 8.74
CA LYS A 140 3.63 18.81 8.42
C LYS A 140 3.87 19.78 9.60
N ASP A 141 3.79 19.31 10.85
CA ASP A 141 3.99 20.13 12.05
C ASP A 141 5.21 19.71 12.92
N GLY A 142 6.09 18.86 12.39
CA GLY A 142 7.15 18.22 13.17
C GLY A 142 6.65 16.97 13.90
N MET A 143 6.86 15.82 13.27
CA MET A 143 6.65 14.50 13.85
C MET A 143 7.65 14.31 15.00
N SER A 144 7.14 13.99 16.20
CA SER A 144 8.00 13.63 17.33
C SER A 144 8.86 12.41 16.99
N ASP A 145 10.12 12.38 17.43
CA ASP A 145 11.02 11.24 17.24
C ASP A 145 10.39 9.93 17.72
N ALA A 146 9.67 9.96 18.86
CA ALA A 146 8.97 8.79 19.39
C ALA A 146 7.84 8.24 18.50
N LEU A 147 7.25 9.06 17.62
CA LEU A 147 6.27 8.60 16.63
C LEU A 147 6.97 8.07 15.39
N ARG A 148 8.04 8.73 14.93
CA ARG A 148 8.89 8.26 13.84
C ARG A 148 9.45 6.87 14.14
N ASP A 149 10.05 6.69 15.31
CA ASP A 149 10.62 5.41 15.74
C ASP A 149 9.58 4.31 15.79
N TYR A 150 8.37 4.64 16.26
CA TYR A 150 7.25 3.70 16.29
C TYR A 150 6.78 3.30 14.89
N LEU A 151 6.65 4.26 13.97
CA LEU A 151 6.28 3.99 12.58
C LEU A 151 7.36 3.16 11.88
N GLN A 152 8.63 3.43 12.16
CA GLN A 152 9.75 2.63 11.65
C GLN A 152 9.70 1.19 12.18
N GLU A 153 9.49 1.01 13.49
CA GLU A 153 9.35 -0.31 14.11
C GLU A 153 8.16 -1.09 13.52
N MET A 154 7.01 -0.43 13.32
CA MET A 154 5.86 -1.06 12.71
C MET A 154 6.11 -1.41 11.24
N SER A 155 6.68 -0.51 10.45
CA SER A 155 7.03 -0.74 9.04
C SER A 155 7.90 -2.00 8.89
N VAL A 156 8.88 -2.17 9.79
CA VAL A 156 9.72 -3.38 9.82
C VAL A 156 8.90 -4.64 10.15
N LYS A 157 8.04 -4.59 11.18
CA LYS A 157 7.19 -5.73 11.59
C LYS A 157 6.20 -6.16 10.52
N PHE A 158 5.67 -5.23 9.76
CA PHE A 158 4.74 -5.51 8.66
C PHE A 158 5.52 -6.10 7.48
N THR A 159 6.62 -5.49 7.06
CA THR A 159 7.42 -5.92 5.90
C THR A 159 8.14 -7.25 6.10
N HIS A 160 8.50 -7.59 7.34
CA HIS A 160 9.14 -8.84 7.71
C HIS A 160 8.25 -9.58 8.72
N PRO A 161 7.20 -10.30 8.28
CA PRO A 161 6.50 -11.18 9.18
C PRO A 161 7.51 -12.19 9.74
N SER A 162 7.67 -12.22 11.06
CA SER A 162 8.51 -13.21 11.73
C SER A 162 8.12 -14.60 11.23
N ALA A 163 9.13 -15.35 10.78
CA ALA A 163 9.01 -16.70 10.21
C ALA A 163 8.21 -17.65 11.10
#